data_AF-A0A3B5ACI7-F1
#
_entry.id   AF-A0A3B5ACI7-F1
#
_cell.length_a   1.000
_cell.length_b   1.000
_cell.length_c   1.000
_cell.angle_alpha   90.00
_cell.angle_beta   90.00
_cell.angle_gamma   90.00
#
_symmetry.space_group_name_H-M   'P 1'
#
loop_
_entity.id
_entity.type
_entity.pdbx_description
1 polymer ?
#
loop_
_entity_poly.entity_id
_entity_poly.type
_entity_poly.pdbx_seq_one_letter_code
_entity_poly.pdbx_strand_id
1 'polypeptide(L)'
;MVNITKLNFQMYSLYTELQYLLSGDRYEGKEDFAVVLQPFLQNSFIPLIGEGEADASFFSIDCFHISERAHAEMAIALWNNMLEPVGRKQAYNNFTYDRSKIHCPSKVFMKGLLCPSSISVWVPVVVGIASLVVGIVVAWLIMPFTRRQTIKEKKEGTGFVISNMRRL
;
A
#
# COMPACT_ATOMS: atom_id res chain seq x y z
N MET A 1 2.48 5.65 44.69
CA MET A 1 1.89 4.34 44.30
C MET A 1 1.10 4.53 43.01
N VAL A 2 1.36 3.69 42.00
CA VAL A 2 0.72 3.79 40.68
C VAL A 2 -0.72 3.29 40.76
N ASN A 3 -1.69 4.11 40.34
CA ASN A 3 -3.11 3.72 40.30
C ASN A 3 -3.45 3.17 38.91
N ILE A 4 -3.57 1.84 38.82
CA ILE A 4 -3.83 1.12 37.56
C ILE A 4 -5.14 1.58 36.90
N THR A 5 -6.19 1.82 37.69
CA THR A 5 -7.49 2.28 37.18
C THR A 5 -7.38 3.67 36.54
N LYS A 6 -6.59 4.57 37.15
CA LYS A 6 -6.31 5.90 36.59
C LYS A 6 -5.50 5.80 35.29
N LEU A 7 -4.50 4.94 35.23
CA LEU A 7 -3.71 4.71 34.02
C LEU A 7 -4.56 4.16 32.87
N ASN A 8 -5.40 3.16 33.15
CA ASN A 8 -6.32 2.59 32.15
C ASN A 8 -7.29 3.64 31.61
N PHE A 9 -7.83 4.50 32.48
CA PHE A 9 -8.70 5.60 32.06
C PHE A 9 -7.97 6.62 31.17
N GLN A 10 -6.76 7.04 31.54
CA GLN A 10 -5.95 7.97 30.74
C GLN A 10 -5.63 7.39 29.36
N MET A 11 -5.28 6.12 29.30
CA MET A 11 -4.94 5.42 28.07
C MET A 11 -6.17 5.26 27.14
N TYR A 12 -7.34 4.97 27.71
CA TYR A 12 -8.60 4.93 26.96
C TYR A 12 -8.97 6.30 26.36
N SER A 13 -8.81 7.38 27.13
CA SER A 13 -9.06 8.75 26.67
C SER A 13 -8.13 9.13 25.51
N LEU A 14 -6.82 8.88 25.66
CA LEU A 14 -5.83 9.15 24.61
C LEU A 14 -6.16 8.39 23.32
N TYR A 15 -6.56 7.13 23.46
CA TYR A 15 -6.88 6.29 22.32
C TYR A 15 -8.10 6.80 21.54
N THR A 16 -9.15 7.21 22.25
CA THR A 16 -10.36 7.80 21.65
C THR A 16 -10.03 9.07 20.87
N GLU A 17 -9.17 9.93 21.44
CA GLU A 17 -8.75 11.17 20.79
C GLU A 17 -7.89 10.91 19.55
N LEU A 18 -6.97 9.94 19.60
CA LEU A 18 -6.20 9.51 18.44
C LEU A 18 -7.13 8.97 17.33
N GLN A 19 -8.12 8.14 17.66
CA GLN A 19 -9.08 7.66 16.67
C GLN A 19 -9.85 8.80 16.01
N TYR A 20 -10.32 9.77 16.81
CA TYR A 20 -11.01 10.95 16.29
C TYR A 20 -10.10 11.75 15.32
N LEU A 21 -8.84 11.99 15.69
CA LEU A 21 -7.89 12.73 14.85
C LEU A 21 -7.56 12.00 13.54
N LEU A 22 -7.58 10.66 13.54
CA LEU A 22 -7.35 9.83 12.36
C LEU A 22 -8.57 9.68 11.47
N SER A 23 -9.78 9.81 12.02
CA SER A 23 -11.04 9.72 11.25
C SER A 23 -11.32 10.93 10.35
N GLY A 24 -10.52 12.00 10.46
CA GLY A 24 -10.64 13.17 9.60
C GLY A 24 -9.80 13.08 8.33
N ASP A 25 -10.12 13.94 7.36
CA ASP A 25 -9.58 13.92 5.99
C ASP A 25 -8.09 14.32 5.89
N ARG A 26 -7.44 14.66 7.01
CA ARG A 26 -6.06 15.18 7.04
C ARG A 26 -5.03 14.24 6.38
N TYR A 27 -5.27 12.95 6.50
CA TYR A 27 -4.38 11.90 6.01
C TYR A 27 -5.02 11.10 4.85
N GLU A 28 -6.23 11.44 4.44
CA GLU A 28 -6.93 10.76 3.35
C GLU A 28 -6.30 11.16 2.00
N GLY A 29 -6.17 10.20 1.08
CA GLY A 29 -5.62 10.43 -0.27
C GLY A 29 -4.12 10.69 -0.34
N LYS A 30 -3.37 10.55 0.75
CA LYS A 30 -1.90 10.60 0.75
C LYS A 30 -1.34 9.29 0.19
N GLU A 31 -0.47 9.40 -0.82
CA GLU A 31 0.13 8.23 -1.49
C GLU A 31 1.56 7.94 -1.00
N ASP A 32 2.15 8.86 -0.23
CA ASP A 32 3.54 8.83 0.22
C ASP A 32 3.71 8.18 1.61
N PHE A 33 2.64 8.10 2.41
CA PHE A 33 2.65 7.40 3.69
C PHE A 33 1.25 6.94 4.10
N ALA A 34 1.20 5.99 5.03
CA ALA A 34 -0.02 5.54 5.68
C ALA A 34 0.08 5.78 7.19
N VAL A 35 -1.05 6.14 7.81
CA VAL A 35 -1.16 6.26 9.27
C VAL A 35 -2.00 5.11 9.79
N VAL A 36 -1.40 4.26 10.62
CA VAL A 36 -2.06 3.06 11.14
C VAL A 36 -1.96 3.05 12.66
N LEU A 37 -3.11 3.14 13.33
CA LEU A 37 -3.19 3.09 14.77
C LEU A 37 -2.87 1.68 15.29
N GLN A 38 -2.07 1.60 16.35
CA GLN A 38 -1.60 0.35 16.95
C GLN A 38 -2.30 0.17 18.32
N PRO A 39 -3.35 -0.65 18.40
CA PRO A 39 -4.22 -0.69 19.59
C PRO A 39 -3.68 -1.52 20.76
N PHE A 40 -2.46 -2.05 20.70
CA PHE A 40 -1.91 -2.95 21.73
C PHE A 40 -1.92 -2.38 23.15
N LEU A 41 -2.00 -1.06 23.32
CA LEU A 41 -2.10 -0.44 24.64
C LEU A 41 -3.52 -0.33 25.18
N GLN A 42 -4.59 -0.43 24.38
CA GLN A 42 -5.96 -0.20 24.88
C GLN A 42 -6.28 -1.03 26.13
N ASN A 43 -5.88 -2.31 26.13
CA ASN A 43 -6.05 -3.24 27.23
C ASN A 43 -4.68 -3.74 27.71
N SER A 44 -4.01 -2.95 28.55
CA SER A 44 -2.72 -3.35 29.13
C SER A 44 -2.91 -4.14 30.43
N PHE A 45 -2.30 -5.33 30.49
CA PHE A 45 -2.26 -6.15 31.69
C PHE A 45 -0.88 -6.04 32.34
N ILE A 46 -0.78 -5.20 33.37
CA ILE A 46 0.43 -5.08 34.20
C ILE A 46 0.38 -6.19 35.26
N PRO A 47 1.41 -7.06 35.35
CA PRO A 47 1.50 -8.07 36.38
C PRO A 47 1.36 -7.45 37.77
N LEU A 48 0.60 -8.13 38.63
CA LEU A 48 0.40 -7.72 40.01
C LEU A 48 1.37 -8.48 40.92
N ILE A 49 1.94 -7.80 41.90
CA ILE A 49 2.66 -8.43 43.02
C ILE A 49 1.66 -8.55 44.18
N GLY A 50 1.46 -9.77 44.69
CA GLY A 50 0.60 -10.01 45.85
C GLY A 50 -0.87 -9.62 45.60
N GLU A 51 -1.55 -9.08 46.60
CA GLU A 51 -2.96 -8.68 46.50
C GLU A 51 -3.12 -7.29 45.86
N GLY A 52 -3.16 -7.24 44.53
CA GLY A 52 -3.68 -6.08 43.79
C GLY A 52 -2.69 -4.94 43.51
N GLU A 53 -1.45 -5.02 44.00
CA GLU A 53 -0.43 -4.00 43.71
C GLU A 53 0.24 -4.23 42.35
N ALA A 54 0.40 -3.17 41.56
CA ALA A 54 1.17 -3.24 40.32
C ALA A 54 2.64 -3.60 40.61
N ASP A 55 3.22 -4.49 39.82
CA ASP A 55 4.63 -4.78 39.89
C ASP A 55 5.45 -3.52 39.55
N ALA A 56 6.07 -2.93 40.58
CA ALA A 56 6.86 -1.71 40.44
C ALA A 56 8.10 -1.89 39.56
N SER A 57 8.55 -3.13 39.29
CA SER A 57 9.67 -3.41 38.39
C SER A 57 9.38 -3.03 36.93
N PHE A 58 8.11 -2.79 36.57
CA PHE A 58 7.73 -2.26 35.26
C PHE A 58 7.89 -0.74 35.16
N PHE A 59 8.15 -0.04 36.27
CA PHE A 59 8.42 1.39 36.31
C PHE A 59 9.87 1.66 36.70
N SER A 60 10.35 2.86 36.37
CA SER A 60 11.66 3.34 36.76
C SER A 60 11.69 3.68 38.27
N ILE A 61 12.86 4.09 38.78
CA ILE A 61 13.05 4.41 40.20
C ILE A 61 12.10 5.52 40.71
N ASP A 62 11.65 6.41 39.81
CA ASP A 62 10.68 7.46 40.13
C ASP A 62 9.21 7.01 40.12
N CYS A 63 8.95 5.73 39.81
CA CYS A 63 7.60 5.16 39.69
C CYS A 63 6.70 5.87 38.65
N PHE A 64 7.29 6.63 37.72
CA PHE A 64 6.58 7.39 36.70
C PHE A 64 7.03 7.00 35.29
N HIS A 65 8.34 6.98 35.05
CA HIS A 65 8.84 6.50 33.76
C HIS A 65 8.70 4.98 33.66
N ILE A 66 8.54 4.53 32.42
CA ILE A 66 8.46 3.12 32.09
C ILE A 66 9.87 2.52 32.19
N SER A 67 9.98 1.35 32.81
CA SER A 67 11.27 0.63 32.90
C SER A 67 11.73 0.11 31.54
N GLU A 68 13.02 -0.25 31.44
CA GLU A 68 13.56 -0.98 30.29
C GLU A 68 12.74 -2.25 29.97
N ARG A 69 12.36 -3.00 31.03
CA ARG A 69 11.58 -4.23 30.91
C ARG A 69 10.22 -3.97 30.26
N ALA A 70 9.50 -2.96 30.75
CA ALA A 70 8.20 -2.59 30.21
C ALA A 70 8.30 -2.05 28.77
N HIS A 71 9.34 -1.28 28.45
CA HIS A 71 9.62 -0.85 27.08
C HIS A 71 9.86 -2.03 26.14
N ALA A 72 10.59 -3.07 26.58
CA ALA A 72 10.82 -4.26 25.78
C ALA A 72 9.50 -4.99 25.46
N GLU A 73 8.60 -5.14 26.44
CA GLU A 73 7.29 -5.78 26.21
C GLU A 73 6.40 -4.96 25.27
N MET A 74 6.40 -3.64 25.40
CA MET A 74 5.70 -2.74 24.47
C MET A 74 6.25 -2.84 23.04
N ALA A 75 7.58 -2.96 22.87
CA ALA A 75 8.19 -3.11 21.56
C ALA A 75 7.79 -4.44 20.89
N ILE A 76 7.70 -5.53 21.66
CA ILE A 76 7.20 -6.83 21.17
C ILE A 76 5.74 -6.73 20.74
N ALA A 77 4.89 -6.10 21.57
CA ALA A 77 3.47 -5.94 21.26
C ALA A 77 3.26 -5.09 20.00
N LEU A 78 4.01 -4.01 19.84
CA LEU A 78 4.02 -3.18 18.62
C LEU A 78 4.47 -3.99 17.41
N TRP A 79 5.57 -4.73 17.51
CA TRP A 79 6.09 -5.56 16.42
C TRP A 79 5.04 -6.56 15.93
N ASN A 80 4.45 -7.32 16.85
CA ASN A 80 3.41 -8.28 16.53
C ASN A 80 2.19 -7.60 15.88
N ASN A 81 1.80 -6.42 16.38
CA ASN A 81 0.68 -5.67 15.84
C ASN A 81 0.93 -5.15 14.42
N MET A 82 2.18 -4.79 14.08
CA MET A 82 2.56 -4.41 12.71
C MET A 82 2.42 -5.57 11.71
N LEU A 83 2.51 -6.82 12.18
CA LEU A 83 2.35 -8.02 11.34
C LEU A 83 0.87 -8.41 11.13
N GLU A 84 -0.04 -7.82 11.89
CA GLU A 84 -1.47 -8.09 11.80
C GLU A 84 -2.18 -7.16 10.81
N PRO A 85 -3.21 -7.66 10.09
CA PRO A 85 -3.95 -6.85 9.14
C PRO A 85 -4.73 -5.73 9.82
N VAL A 86 -4.85 -4.58 9.14
CA VAL A 86 -5.63 -3.43 9.62
C VAL A 86 -7.07 -3.86 9.94
N GLY A 87 -7.60 -3.39 11.07
CA GLY A 87 -8.94 -3.75 11.55
C GLY A 87 -9.03 -5.06 12.35
N ARG A 88 -7.96 -5.88 12.36
CA ARG A 88 -7.88 -7.12 13.18
C ARG A 88 -6.63 -7.14 14.05
N LYS A 89 -6.22 -5.96 14.49
CA LYS A 89 -5.04 -5.75 15.32
C LYS A 89 -5.36 -6.07 16.78
N GLN A 90 -4.44 -6.72 17.48
CA GLN A 90 -4.55 -7.02 18.90
C GLN A 90 -4.68 -5.73 19.71
N ALA A 91 -5.70 -5.65 20.56
CA ALA A 91 -5.98 -4.47 21.39
C ALA A 91 -5.40 -4.57 22.81
N TYR A 92 -4.60 -5.59 23.09
CA TYR A 92 -4.07 -5.83 24.43
C TYR A 92 -2.56 -6.03 24.43
N ASN A 93 -1.96 -5.81 25.61
CA ASN A 93 -0.56 -6.09 25.86
C ASN A 93 -0.42 -6.87 27.17
N ASN A 94 0.25 -8.01 27.10
CA ASN A 94 0.61 -8.81 28.26
C ASN A 94 2.08 -8.54 28.61
N PHE A 95 2.30 -7.87 29.74
CA PHE A 95 3.63 -7.48 30.22
C PHE A 95 4.41 -8.63 30.92
N THR A 96 3.91 -9.86 30.88
CA THR A 96 4.69 -11.03 31.34
C THR A 96 5.99 -11.16 30.55
N TYR A 97 7.14 -11.23 31.23
CA TYR A 97 8.43 -11.25 30.56
C TYR A 97 8.69 -12.59 29.88
N ASP A 98 8.47 -12.65 28.57
CA ASP A 98 8.64 -13.85 27.76
C ASP A 98 9.01 -13.47 26.31
N ARG A 99 10.24 -13.78 25.91
CA ARG A 99 10.75 -13.46 24.57
C ARG A 99 10.20 -14.39 23.48
N SER A 100 9.57 -15.51 23.83
CA SER A 100 8.96 -16.42 22.85
C SER A 100 7.69 -15.84 22.20
N LYS A 101 7.13 -14.76 22.77
CA LYS A 101 5.97 -14.04 22.24
C LYS A 101 6.23 -13.31 20.92
N ILE A 102 7.49 -13.11 20.52
CA ILE A 102 7.83 -12.38 19.30
C ILE A 102 7.42 -13.22 18.08
N HIS A 103 6.55 -12.66 17.24
CA HIS A 103 6.14 -13.30 16.00
C HIS A 103 7.11 -13.02 14.86
N CYS A 104 7.40 -14.06 14.09
CA CYS A 104 8.10 -13.94 12.83
C CYS A 104 7.10 -13.60 11.71
N PRO A 105 7.47 -12.72 10.76
CA PRO A 105 6.64 -12.45 9.59
C PRO A 105 6.34 -13.72 8.79
N SER A 106 5.07 -13.90 8.41
CA SER A 106 4.69 -15.02 7.55
C SER A 106 5.13 -14.78 6.09
N LYS A 107 5.32 -15.86 5.32
CA LYS A 107 5.62 -15.75 3.88
C LYS A 107 4.53 -15.00 3.11
N VAL A 108 3.27 -15.11 3.55
CA VAL A 108 2.13 -14.41 2.93
C VAL A 108 2.22 -12.91 3.22
N PHE A 109 2.54 -12.52 4.45
CA PHE A 109 2.78 -11.13 4.83
C PHE A 109 3.93 -10.52 4.01
N MET A 110 5.05 -11.25 3.88
CA MET A 110 6.18 -10.81 3.04
C MET A 110 5.79 -10.64 1.57
N LYS A 111 4.91 -11.49 1.03
CA LYS A 111 4.39 -11.37 -0.35
C LYS A 111 3.46 -10.16 -0.53
N GLY A 112 2.70 -9.78 0.50
CA GLY A 112 1.87 -8.57 0.47
C GLY A 112 2.68 -7.27 0.54
N LEU A 113 3.88 -7.31 1.14
CA LEU A 113 4.83 -6.18 1.15
C LEU A 113 5.50 -5.94 -0.21
N LEU A 114 5.54 -6.95 -1.09
CA LEU A 114 5.90 -6.75 -2.47
C LEU A 114 4.73 -6.01 -3.14
N CYS A 115 4.88 -4.69 -3.26
CA CYS A 115 4.05 -3.90 -4.18
C CYS A 115 3.98 -4.66 -5.50
N PRO A 116 2.79 -4.81 -6.13
CA PRO A 116 2.74 -5.33 -7.49
C PRO A 116 3.62 -4.39 -8.31
N SER A 117 4.79 -4.88 -8.71
CA SER A 117 5.76 -4.11 -9.47
C SER A 117 5.02 -3.49 -10.64
N SER A 118 5.01 -2.17 -10.65
CA SER A 118 4.34 -1.28 -11.59
C SER A 118 4.30 -1.89 -12.98
N ILE A 119 3.14 -2.41 -13.37
CA ILE A 119 2.82 -2.96 -14.69
C ILE A 119 3.72 -4.14 -15.11
N SER A 120 3.13 -5.33 -15.25
CA SER A 120 3.83 -6.49 -15.79
C SER A 120 4.43 -6.19 -17.17
N VAL A 121 5.70 -6.57 -17.37
CA VAL A 121 6.52 -6.25 -18.56
C VAL A 121 5.85 -6.67 -19.87
N TRP A 122 4.91 -7.63 -19.85
CA TRP A 122 4.13 -8.03 -21.01
C TRP A 122 3.14 -6.96 -21.49
N VAL A 123 2.72 -6.01 -20.66
CA VAL A 123 1.70 -5.02 -21.02
C VAL A 123 2.22 -4.06 -22.11
N PRO A 124 3.42 -3.45 -21.98
CA PRO A 124 4.02 -2.71 -23.10
C PRO A 124 4.21 -3.55 -24.38
N VAL A 125 4.53 -4.83 -24.24
CA VAL A 125 4.72 -5.75 -25.38
C VAL A 125 3.41 -5.98 -26.13
N VAL A 126 2.32 -6.26 -25.42
CA VAL A 126 0.99 -6.47 -26.02
C VAL A 126 0.47 -5.20 -26.69
N VAL A 127 0.64 -4.04 -26.05
CA VAL A 127 0.24 -2.74 -26.63
C VAL A 127 1.05 -2.44 -27.89
N GLY A 128 2.35 -2.71 -27.91
CA GLY A 128 3.20 -2.56 -29.08
C GLY A 128 2.75 -3.45 -30.25
N ILE A 129 2.48 -4.73 -29.98
CA ILE A 129 2.00 -5.68 -31.00
C ILE A 129 0.64 -5.26 -31.56
N ALA A 130 -0.31 -4.91 -30.70
CA ALA A 130 -1.63 -4.47 -31.13
C ALA A 130 -1.54 -3.21 -32.02
N SER A 131 -0.68 -2.25 -31.65
CA SER A 131 -0.45 -1.03 -32.42
C SER A 131 0.15 -1.33 -33.80
N LEU A 132 1.11 -2.25 -33.88
CA LEU A 132 1.72 -2.70 -35.14
C LEU A 132 0.68 -3.34 -36.06
N VAL A 133 -0.16 -4.24 -35.52
CA VAL A 133 -1.19 -4.94 -36.30
C VAL A 133 -2.21 -3.96 -36.85
N VAL A 134 -2.66 -2.99 -36.03
CA VAL A 134 -3.57 -1.94 -36.50
C VAL A 134 -2.93 -1.11 -37.61
N GLY A 135 -1.66 -0.72 -37.46
CA GLY A 135 -0.92 0.02 -38.48
C GLY A 135 -0.82 -0.73 -39.81
N ILE A 136 -0.56 -2.04 -39.76
CA ILE A 136 -0.55 -2.90 -40.95
C ILE A 136 -1.94 -2.90 -41.59
N VAL A 137 -3.00 -3.20 -40.84
CA VAL A 137 -4.38 -3.25 -41.39
C VAL A 137 -4.76 -1.93 -42.06
N VAL A 138 -4.46 -0.79 -41.45
CA VAL A 138 -4.73 0.53 -42.01
C VAL A 138 -3.95 0.75 -43.31
N ALA A 139 -2.67 0.37 -43.38
CA ALA A 139 -1.88 0.47 -44.60
C ALA A 139 -2.46 -0.39 -45.74
N TRP A 140 -2.92 -1.61 -45.43
CA TRP A 140 -3.55 -2.50 -46.41
C TRP A 140 -4.90 -1.98 -46.92
N LEU A 141 -5.64 -1.21 -46.12
CA LEU A 141 -6.90 -0.58 -46.55
C LEU A 141 -6.65 0.66 -47.42
N ILE A 142 -5.62 1.45 -47.11
CA ILE A 142 -5.33 2.71 -47.83
C ILE A 142 -4.55 2.45 -49.13
N MET A 143 -3.57 1.53 -49.14
CA MET A 143 -2.73 1.24 -50.31
C MET A 143 -3.50 0.89 -51.60
N PRO A 144 -4.57 0.06 -51.62
CA PRO A 144 -5.32 -0.21 -52.85
C PRO A 144 -6.08 1.02 -53.35
N PHE A 145 -6.47 1.94 -52.47
CA PHE A 145 -7.16 3.17 -52.85
C PHE A 145 -6.20 4.17 -53.50
N THR A 146 -5.04 4.41 -52.87
CA THR A 146 -4.00 5.29 -53.42
C THR A 146 -3.37 4.72 -54.70
N ARG A 147 -3.18 3.40 -54.79
CA ARG A 147 -2.72 2.72 -56.01
C ARG A 147 -3.74 2.85 -57.15
N ARG A 148 -5.05 2.84 -56.87
CA ARG A 148 -6.09 3.09 -57.89
C ARG A 148 -6.12 4.54 -58.36
N GLN A 149 -5.91 5.50 -57.47
CA GLN A 149 -5.87 6.93 -57.83
C GLN A 149 -4.66 7.27 -58.70
N THR A 150 -3.47 6.83 -58.31
CA THR A 150 -2.23 7.03 -59.09
C THR A 150 -2.28 6.36 -60.47
N ILE A 151 -2.92 5.18 -60.59
CA ILE A 151 -3.15 4.52 -61.88
C ILE A 151 -4.16 5.30 -62.75
N LYS A 152 -5.19 5.91 -62.15
CA LYS A 152 -6.15 6.77 -62.87
C LYS A 152 -5.48 8.03 -63.41
N GLU A 153 -4.73 8.76 -62.57
CA GLU A 153 -4.01 9.97 -62.99
C GLU A 153 -2.99 9.68 -64.10
N LYS A 154 -2.26 8.56 -64.00
CA LYS A 154 -1.29 8.16 -65.04
C LYS A 154 -1.98 7.84 -66.38
N LYS A 155 -3.20 7.28 -66.37
CA LYS A 155 -4.00 6.99 -67.58
C LYS A 155 -4.59 8.25 -68.21
N GLU A 156 -5.06 9.22 -67.41
CA GLU A 156 -5.55 10.50 -67.92
C GLU A 156 -4.42 11.35 -68.53
N GLY A 157 -3.24 11.38 -67.90
CA GLY A 157 -2.06 12.06 -68.44
C GLY A 157 -1.53 11.46 -69.74
N THR A 158 -1.51 10.13 -69.88
CA THR A 158 -1.10 9.48 -71.16
C THR A 158 -2.15 9.63 -72.26
N GLY A 159 -3.44 9.62 -71.91
CA GLY A 159 -4.51 9.88 -72.88
C GLY A 159 -4.47 11.29 -73.48
N PHE A 160 -4.16 12.29 -72.66
CA PHE A 160 -4.01 13.68 -73.11
C PHE A 160 -2.83 13.85 -74.09
N VAL A 161 -1.66 13.27 -73.77
CA VAL A 161 -0.46 13.32 -74.62
C VAL A 161 -0.68 12.65 -75.99
N ILE A 162 -1.34 11.48 -76.01
CA ILE A 162 -1.62 10.74 -77.27
C ILE A 162 -2.63 11.50 -78.14
N SER A 163 -3.60 12.21 -77.56
CA SER A 163 -4.58 13.00 -78.32
C SER A 163 -3.98 14.24 -78.99
N ASN A 164 -2.93 14.82 -78.41
CA ASN A 164 -2.24 15.99 -78.96
C ASN A 164 -1.21 15.62 -80.04
N MET A 165 -0.59 14.44 -79.97
CA MET A 165 0.32 13.95 -81.03
C MET A 165 -0.40 13.54 -82.32
N ARG A 166 -1.71 13.28 -82.28
CA ARG A 166 -2.51 12.93 -83.46
C ARG A 166 -3.11 14.15 -84.18
N ARG A 167 -2.80 15.37 -83.71
CA ARG A 167 -3.37 16.65 -84.18
C ARG A 167 -2.33 17.59 -84.83
N LEU A 168 -1.12 17.08 -85.09
CA LEU A 168 -0.06 17.66 -85.93
C LEU A 168 0.14 16.77 -87.15
#